data_AF-A0A2G8L571-F1
#
_entry.id   AF-A0A2G8L571-F1
#
_cell.length_a   1.000
_cell.length_b   1.000
_cell.length_c   1.000
_cell.angle_alpha   90.00
_cell.angle_beta   90.00
_cell.angle_gamma   90.00
#
_symmetry.space_group_name_H-M   'P 1'
#
loop_
_entity.id
_entity.type
_entity.pdbx_description
1 polymer ?
#
loop_
_entity_poly.entity_id
_entity_poly.type
_entity_poly.pdbx_seq_one_letter_code
_entity_poly.pdbx_strand_id
1 'polypeptide(L)'
;MSTTEQGYELARRARAKLPPGLTPWPLLGNLPSLIGTEPHLFITKVGNQFGGISTFFKGTSPVVVFNRLDQAVEAYVKQNIVFSDRSIPPLWERSFTSKGSVLWENGPMWRFHRRNIHSGIRHIESSNENLSSKGSSKTEIEEKDIWNTFFDLLGAGSDTSANTLLWGVMYMCGHPEYQERIVEELANVCPASEIVTADMKARAPLTYAAILEVMRCATIVPLGVPRVTARDTRICGYDLPKGTEVWLNEYAIHNDVNLWEEPNLFRPERFLNASRDSILTEKRNQLVAFGLGRRICVGKKLAEVELFIVFSNLFKRYRVRFAEPNQKIDKVGIFGLTYFPKPFKVILEKRTDSKLLT
;
A
#
# COMPACT_ATOMS: atom_id res chain seq x y z
N MET A 1 4.72 24.44 -40.93
CA MET A 1 4.71 23.99 -39.53
C MET A 1 6.01 23.28 -39.25
N SER A 2 6.75 23.73 -38.25
CA SER A 2 7.98 23.06 -37.83
C SER A 2 7.67 21.68 -37.24
N THR A 3 8.62 20.76 -37.26
CA THR A 3 8.51 19.42 -36.62
C THR A 3 8.08 19.49 -35.16
N THR A 4 8.36 20.62 -34.49
CA THR A 4 7.95 20.92 -33.11
C THR A 4 6.46 21.26 -32.98
N GLU A 5 5.89 22.01 -33.93
CA GLU A 5 4.44 22.32 -33.95
C GLU A 5 3.59 21.07 -34.23
N GLN A 6 4.02 20.21 -35.15
CA GLN A 6 3.33 18.95 -35.44
C GLN A 6 3.34 17.99 -34.23
N GLY A 7 4.45 17.91 -33.49
CA GLY A 7 4.52 17.14 -32.24
C GLY A 7 3.61 17.70 -31.14
N TYR A 8 3.51 19.03 -31.04
CA TYR A 8 2.62 19.71 -30.09
C TYR A 8 1.14 19.47 -30.41
N GLU A 9 0.76 19.49 -31.69
CA GLU A 9 -0.63 19.29 -32.13
C GLU A 9 -1.09 17.83 -32.03
N LEU A 10 -0.19 16.86 -32.23
CA LEU A 10 -0.41 15.45 -31.92
C LEU A 10 -0.58 15.21 -30.42
N ALA A 11 0.27 15.81 -29.58
CA ALA A 11 0.12 15.77 -28.12
C ALA A 11 -1.20 16.44 -27.66
N ARG A 12 -1.62 17.52 -28.32
CA ARG A 12 -2.91 18.20 -28.08
C ARG A 12 -4.12 17.35 -28.48
N ARG A 13 -4.05 16.63 -29.62
CA ARG A 13 -5.11 15.71 -30.07
C ARG A 13 -5.20 14.44 -29.22
N ALA A 14 -4.06 13.90 -28.75
CA ALA A 14 -4.03 12.82 -27.77
C ALA A 14 -4.62 13.28 -26.41
N ARG A 15 -4.36 14.53 -25.99
CA ARG A 15 -4.95 15.15 -24.79
C ARG A 15 -6.47 15.27 -24.83
N ALA A 16 -7.08 15.47 -26.00
CA ALA A 16 -8.52 15.65 -26.12
C ALA A 16 -9.34 14.42 -25.67
N LYS A 17 -8.70 13.26 -25.53
CA LYS A 17 -9.35 12.00 -25.16
C LYS A 17 -8.86 11.40 -23.83
N LEU A 18 -7.77 11.93 -23.28
CA LEU A 18 -7.29 11.56 -21.95
C LEU A 18 -8.17 12.21 -20.87
N PRO A 19 -8.15 11.67 -19.64
CA PRO A 19 -8.76 12.33 -18.50
C PRO A 19 -8.30 13.79 -18.34
N PRO A 20 -9.16 14.66 -17.80
CA PRO A 20 -8.80 16.06 -17.56
C PRO A 20 -7.65 16.17 -16.54
N GLY A 21 -6.92 17.28 -16.58
CA GLY A 21 -5.76 17.50 -15.72
C GLY A 21 -5.26 18.92 -15.80
N LEU A 22 -4.26 19.25 -14.99
CA LEU A 22 -3.63 20.57 -15.06
C LEU A 22 -2.89 20.75 -16.37
N THR A 23 -3.00 21.94 -16.95
CA THR A 23 -2.25 22.31 -18.15
C THR A 23 -0.75 22.17 -17.89
N PRO A 24 -0.05 21.27 -18.61
CA PRO A 24 1.37 21.04 -18.39
C PRO A 24 2.21 22.14 -19.02
N TRP A 25 3.35 22.44 -18.38
CA TRP A 25 4.39 23.28 -18.95
C TRP A 25 5.05 22.58 -20.15
N PRO A 26 5.49 23.33 -21.18
CA PRO A 26 6.26 22.75 -22.27
C PRO A 26 7.48 21.98 -21.74
N LEU A 27 7.66 20.74 -22.21
CA LEU A 27 8.75 19.80 -21.86
C LEU A 27 8.80 19.33 -20.40
N LEU A 28 8.49 20.19 -19.42
CA LEU A 28 8.58 19.90 -17.99
C LEU A 28 7.31 19.26 -17.40
N GLY A 29 6.19 19.30 -18.13
CA GLY A 29 4.95 18.72 -17.63
C GLY A 29 4.41 19.49 -16.43
N ASN A 30 4.00 18.77 -15.40
CA ASN A 30 3.57 19.33 -14.12
C ASN A 30 4.64 19.20 -13.02
N LEU A 31 5.87 18.78 -13.36
CA LEU A 31 6.96 18.60 -12.38
C LEU A 31 7.31 19.88 -11.60
N PRO A 32 7.35 21.10 -12.20
CA PRO A 32 7.60 22.32 -11.44
C PRO A 32 6.58 22.57 -10.32
N SER A 33 5.34 22.10 -10.50
CA SER A 33 4.28 22.21 -9.49
C SER A 33 4.47 21.28 -8.29
N LEU A 34 5.38 20.31 -8.37
CA LEU A 34 5.74 19.44 -7.25
C LEU A 34 6.81 20.06 -6.34
N ILE A 35 7.52 21.09 -6.79
CA ILE A 35 8.62 21.72 -6.03
C ILE A 35 8.06 22.31 -4.73
N GLY A 36 8.63 21.89 -3.59
CA GLY A 36 8.21 22.36 -2.26
C GLY A 36 6.87 21.80 -1.77
N THR A 37 6.34 20.76 -2.43
CA THR A 37 5.09 20.10 -2.03
C THR A 37 5.27 18.59 -1.97
N GLU A 38 4.47 17.94 -1.13
CA GLU A 38 4.39 16.48 -1.10
C GLU A 38 3.63 15.96 -2.34
N PRO A 39 4.22 15.10 -3.19
CA PRO A 39 3.62 14.73 -4.48
C PRO A 39 2.21 14.12 -4.36
N HIS A 40 2.00 13.26 -3.36
CA HIS A 40 0.70 12.63 -3.14
C HIS A 40 -0.39 13.61 -2.73
N LEU A 41 -0.06 14.67 -1.97
CA LEU A 41 -1.00 15.72 -1.60
C LEU A 41 -1.37 16.58 -2.81
N PHE A 42 -0.37 16.98 -3.60
CA PHE A 42 -0.59 17.74 -4.82
C PHE A 42 -1.47 16.97 -5.81
N ILE A 43 -1.15 15.71 -6.07
CA ILE A 43 -1.90 14.86 -6.99
C ILE A 43 -3.33 14.60 -6.50
N THR A 44 -3.52 14.41 -5.19
CA THR A 44 -4.86 14.29 -4.59
C THR A 44 -5.68 15.56 -4.80
N LYS A 45 -5.07 16.74 -4.59
CA LYS A 45 -5.73 18.03 -4.85
C LYS A 45 -6.17 18.16 -6.30
N VAL A 46 -5.32 17.78 -7.25
CA VAL A 46 -5.66 17.77 -8.69
C VAL A 46 -6.80 16.78 -8.97
N GLY A 47 -6.71 15.55 -8.45
CA GLY A 47 -7.73 14.52 -8.63
C GLY A 47 -9.11 14.96 -8.16
N ASN A 48 -9.17 15.63 -7.01
CA ASN A 48 -10.41 16.16 -6.44
C ASN A 48 -11.02 17.29 -7.29
N GLN A 49 -10.21 18.09 -7.99
CA GLN A 49 -10.70 19.13 -8.91
C GLN A 49 -11.38 18.55 -10.16
N PHE A 50 -11.00 17.33 -10.56
CA PHE A 50 -11.36 16.75 -11.85
C PHE A 50 -12.27 15.51 -11.76
N GLY A 51 -12.93 15.29 -10.62
CA GLY A 51 -13.93 14.21 -10.48
C GLY A 51 -13.33 12.82 -10.32
N GLY A 52 -12.10 12.71 -9.80
CA GLY A 52 -11.51 11.46 -9.35
C GLY A 52 -10.57 10.76 -10.34
N ILE A 53 -10.74 10.95 -11.65
CA ILE A 53 -9.78 10.48 -12.66
C ILE A 53 -9.11 11.68 -13.32
N SER A 54 -7.79 11.74 -13.24
CA SER A 54 -7.04 12.92 -13.67
C SER A 54 -5.77 12.56 -14.42
N THR A 55 -5.31 13.44 -15.31
CA THR A 55 -4.01 13.31 -15.97
C THR A 55 -2.97 14.26 -15.35
N PHE A 56 -1.81 13.70 -15.04
CA PHE A 56 -0.60 14.38 -14.58
C PHE A 56 0.52 14.12 -15.59
N PHE A 57 1.33 15.11 -15.93
CA PHE A 57 2.42 14.96 -16.89
C PHE A 57 3.79 14.94 -16.20
N LYS A 58 4.53 13.84 -16.36
CA LYS A 58 5.96 13.75 -16.03
C LYS A 58 6.77 14.11 -17.26
N GLY A 59 7.17 15.38 -17.36
CA GLY A 59 7.75 15.90 -18.60
C GLY A 59 6.73 15.87 -19.73
N THR A 60 7.02 15.14 -20.81
CA THR A 60 6.10 14.94 -21.94
C THR A 60 5.19 13.72 -21.81
N SER A 61 5.44 12.84 -20.84
CA SER A 61 4.70 11.59 -20.68
C SER A 61 3.46 11.76 -19.80
N PRO A 62 2.26 11.38 -20.29
CA PRO A 62 1.04 11.42 -19.48
C PRO A 62 1.00 10.26 -18.49
N VAL A 63 0.49 10.56 -17.30
CA VAL A 63 0.16 9.61 -16.23
C VAL A 63 -1.31 9.80 -15.88
N VAL A 64 -2.10 8.74 -15.94
CA VAL A 64 -3.50 8.76 -15.51
C VAL A 64 -3.59 8.29 -14.05
N VAL A 65 -4.19 9.10 -13.19
CA VAL A 65 -4.31 8.82 -11.76
C VAL A 65 -5.76 8.52 -11.40
N PHE A 66 -5.97 7.41 -10.70
CA PHE A 66 -7.26 7.04 -10.13
C PHE A 66 -7.28 7.43 -8.65
N ASN A 67 -8.12 8.41 -8.30
CA ASN A 67 -8.23 9.00 -6.96
C ASN A 67 -9.48 8.53 -6.20
N ARG A 68 -10.41 7.84 -6.88
CA ARG A 68 -11.62 7.26 -6.26
C ARG A 68 -11.63 5.75 -6.37
N LEU A 69 -12.20 5.09 -5.36
CA LEU A 69 -12.21 3.63 -5.27
C LEU A 69 -13.01 2.97 -6.40
N ASP A 70 -14.17 3.50 -6.78
CA ASP A 70 -15.03 2.95 -7.83
C ASP A 70 -14.32 2.92 -9.20
N GLN A 71 -13.65 4.02 -9.54
CA GLN A 71 -12.86 4.13 -10.78
C GLN A 71 -11.61 3.23 -10.74
N ALA A 72 -10.94 3.16 -9.58
CA ALA A 72 -9.82 2.25 -9.38
C ALA A 72 -10.25 0.78 -9.50
N VAL A 73 -11.42 0.40 -8.97
CA VAL A 73 -11.97 -0.96 -9.11
C VAL A 73 -12.30 -1.27 -10.57
N GLU A 74 -12.88 -0.33 -11.31
CA GLU A 74 -13.14 -0.49 -12.74
C GLU A 74 -11.85 -0.82 -13.52
N ALA A 75 -10.78 -0.06 -13.30
CA ALA A 75 -9.51 -0.28 -13.98
C ALA A 75 -8.76 -1.54 -13.46
N TYR A 76 -8.51 -1.61 -12.16
CA TYR A 76 -7.58 -2.59 -11.58
C TYR A 76 -8.22 -3.96 -11.37
N VAL A 77 -9.55 -4.04 -11.17
CA VAL A 77 -10.25 -5.30 -10.87
C VAL A 77 -11.04 -5.80 -12.07
N LYS A 78 -11.90 -4.96 -12.68
CA LYS A 78 -12.72 -5.39 -13.82
C LYS A 78 -11.91 -5.49 -15.11
N GLN A 79 -11.07 -4.48 -15.39
CA GLN A 79 -10.15 -4.49 -16.54
C GLN A 79 -8.74 -4.99 -16.19
N ASN A 80 -8.65 -5.92 -15.24
CA ASN A 80 -7.39 -6.31 -14.59
C ASN A 80 -6.29 -6.85 -15.53
N ILE A 81 -6.61 -7.34 -16.74
CA ILE A 81 -5.61 -7.75 -17.74
C ILE A 81 -4.95 -6.51 -18.36
N VAL A 82 -5.75 -5.50 -18.67
CA VAL A 82 -5.29 -4.30 -19.38
C VAL A 82 -4.42 -3.44 -18.46
N PHE A 83 -4.81 -3.34 -17.19
CA PHE A 83 -4.10 -2.56 -16.19
C PHE A 83 -3.24 -3.44 -15.25
N SER A 84 -2.64 -4.52 -15.74
CA SER A 84 -1.70 -5.33 -14.94
C SER A 84 -0.23 -5.14 -15.26
N ASP A 85 0.11 -4.57 -16.42
CA ASP A 85 1.49 -4.53 -16.85
C ASP A 85 2.25 -3.44 -16.09
N ARG A 86 3.57 -3.62 -15.96
CA ARG A 86 4.48 -2.67 -15.32
C ARG A 86 5.61 -2.32 -16.27
N SER A 87 6.16 -1.14 -16.10
CA SER A 87 7.36 -0.68 -16.78
C SER A 87 8.27 -0.07 -15.73
N ILE A 88 9.57 -0.31 -15.85
CA ILE A 88 10.56 0.31 -14.98
C ILE A 88 10.67 1.76 -15.42
N PRO A 89 10.45 2.75 -14.52
CA PRO A 89 10.67 4.14 -14.86
C PRO A 89 12.13 4.35 -15.33
N PRO A 90 12.40 5.19 -16.34
CA PRO A 90 13.76 5.38 -16.87
C PRO A 90 14.81 5.75 -15.81
N LEU A 91 14.41 6.50 -14.77
CA LEU A 91 15.30 6.86 -13.66
C LEU A 91 15.74 5.66 -12.81
N TRP A 92 15.05 4.52 -12.91
CA TRP A 92 15.19 3.34 -12.06
C TRP A 92 15.80 2.14 -12.81
N GLU A 93 16.03 2.25 -14.12
CA GLU A 93 16.57 1.16 -14.96
C GLU A 93 17.98 0.69 -14.56
N ARG A 94 18.75 1.53 -13.86
CA ARG A 94 20.07 1.15 -13.32
C ARG A 94 20.01 0.34 -12.03
N SER A 95 18.94 0.51 -11.25
CA SER A 95 18.79 -0.11 -9.93
C SER A 95 17.86 -1.32 -9.94
N PHE A 96 16.98 -1.41 -10.94
CA PHE A 96 16.01 -2.48 -11.08
C PHE A 96 16.16 -3.22 -12.41
N THR A 97 15.89 -4.51 -12.37
CA THR A 97 15.82 -5.38 -13.55
C THR A 97 14.40 -5.88 -13.73
N SER A 98 13.93 -5.99 -14.97
CA SER A 98 12.63 -6.59 -15.24
C SER A 98 12.67 -8.11 -15.25
N LYS A 99 13.84 -8.72 -15.53
CA LYS A 99 13.98 -10.19 -15.60
C LYS A 99 14.08 -10.78 -14.19
N GLY A 100 13.24 -11.77 -13.90
CA GLY A 100 13.20 -12.44 -12.59
C GLY A 100 12.71 -11.57 -11.44
N SER A 101 12.16 -10.38 -11.73
CA SER A 101 11.63 -9.45 -10.74
C SER A 101 10.16 -9.73 -10.46
N VAL A 102 9.82 -9.91 -9.19
CA VAL A 102 8.43 -10.08 -8.76
C VAL A 102 7.65 -8.77 -8.94
N LEU A 103 8.35 -7.65 -8.83
CA LEU A 103 7.79 -6.31 -8.93
C LEU A 103 7.64 -5.85 -10.38
N TRP A 104 8.65 -6.03 -11.23
CA TRP A 104 8.71 -5.37 -12.53
C TRP A 104 8.45 -6.29 -13.74
N GLU A 105 8.57 -7.61 -13.57
CA GLU A 105 8.37 -8.54 -14.67
C GLU A 105 6.91 -8.65 -15.11
N ASN A 106 6.67 -8.95 -16.38
CA ASN A 106 5.35 -9.19 -16.95
C ASN A 106 5.22 -10.60 -17.53
N GLY A 107 3.99 -11.02 -17.82
CA GLY A 107 3.76 -12.25 -18.58
C GLY A 107 3.85 -13.55 -17.77
N PRO A 108 4.19 -14.68 -18.43
CA PRO A 108 4.22 -16.00 -17.80
C PRO A 108 5.22 -16.14 -16.65
N MET A 109 6.42 -15.57 -16.78
CA MET A 109 7.48 -15.70 -15.78
C MET A 109 7.08 -15.03 -14.44
N TRP A 110 6.58 -13.80 -14.50
CA TRP A 110 5.99 -13.14 -13.33
C TRP A 110 4.88 -13.98 -12.65
N ARG A 111 3.98 -14.59 -13.44
CA ARG A 111 2.91 -15.46 -12.89
C ARG A 111 3.50 -16.69 -12.20
N PHE A 112 4.58 -17.23 -12.73
CA PHE A 112 5.31 -18.35 -12.15
C PHE A 112 5.95 -17.96 -10.82
N HIS A 113 6.78 -16.91 -10.77
CA HIS A 113 7.38 -16.41 -9.52
C HIS A 113 6.31 -16.14 -8.45
N ARG A 114 5.27 -15.38 -8.81
CA ARG A 114 4.17 -15.05 -7.88
C ARG A 114 3.46 -16.29 -7.33
N ARG A 115 3.23 -17.31 -8.16
CA ARG A 115 2.58 -18.56 -7.72
C ARG A 115 3.46 -19.30 -6.71
N ASN A 116 4.76 -19.40 -6.99
CA ASN A 116 5.70 -20.08 -6.10
C ASN A 116 5.86 -19.34 -4.77
N ILE A 117 5.92 -18.01 -4.78
CA ILE A 117 5.98 -17.19 -3.57
C ILE A 117 4.73 -17.38 -2.72
N HIS A 118 3.52 -17.29 -3.31
CA HIS A 118 2.29 -17.57 -2.57
C HIS A 118 2.23 -19.01 -2.05
N SER A 119 2.83 -19.98 -2.77
CA SER A 119 2.96 -21.35 -2.28
C SER A 119 3.85 -21.38 -1.04
N GLY A 120 5.04 -20.77 -1.10
CA GLY A 120 5.97 -20.68 0.04
C GLY A 120 5.34 -20.02 1.27
N ILE A 121 4.65 -18.88 1.09
CA ILE A 121 3.96 -18.17 2.19
C ILE A 121 2.92 -19.09 2.84
N ARG A 122 2.12 -19.85 2.06
CA ARG A 122 1.16 -20.80 2.64
C ARG A 122 1.83 -21.93 3.42
N HIS A 123 3.01 -22.38 3.01
CA HIS A 123 3.74 -23.43 3.74
C HIS A 123 4.23 -22.89 5.09
N ILE A 124 4.80 -21.68 5.12
CA ILE A 124 5.20 -20.98 6.35
C ILE A 124 4.01 -20.87 7.33
N GLU A 125 2.81 -20.56 6.82
CA GLU A 125 1.60 -20.48 7.64
C GLU A 125 1.15 -21.84 8.21
N SER A 126 1.43 -22.96 7.52
CA SER A 126 0.91 -24.29 7.87
C SER A 126 1.82 -25.15 8.76
N SER A 127 3.01 -24.66 9.15
CA SER A 127 3.99 -25.39 9.98
C SER A 127 4.37 -26.80 9.48
N ASN A 128 4.16 -27.10 8.19
CA ASN A 128 4.44 -28.42 7.61
C ASN A 128 5.78 -28.40 6.85
N GLU A 129 6.75 -29.18 7.33
CA GLU A 129 8.10 -29.33 6.76
C GLU A 129 8.13 -30.15 5.45
N ASN A 130 7.01 -30.74 5.02
CA ASN A 130 6.99 -31.62 3.86
C ASN A 130 6.75 -30.86 2.55
N LEU A 131 7.84 -30.46 1.89
CA LEU A 131 7.81 -30.07 0.48
C LEU A 131 7.49 -31.31 -0.37
N SER A 132 6.21 -31.51 -0.72
CA SER A 132 5.90 -32.36 -1.87
C SER A 132 6.12 -31.54 -3.14
N SER A 133 7.19 -31.85 -3.87
CA SER A 133 7.45 -31.32 -5.20
C SER A 133 6.43 -31.92 -6.18
N LYS A 134 5.21 -31.37 -6.21
CA LYS A 134 4.29 -31.64 -7.32
C LYS A 134 4.81 -30.91 -8.55
N GLY A 135 5.38 -31.67 -9.48
CA GLY A 135 6.00 -31.15 -10.69
C GLY A 135 5.04 -30.41 -11.62
N SER A 136 5.63 -29.45 -12.35
CA SER A 136 5.43 -29.15 -13.79
C SER A 136 5.24 -27.65 -14.10
N SER A 137 6.33 -27.02 -14.55
CA SER A 137 6.44 -26.46 -15.92
C SER A 137 7.92 -26.43 -16.32
N LYS A 138 8.25 -26.80 -17.57
CA LYS A 138 9.58 -26.55 -18.18
C LYS A 138 9.76 -25.05 -18.38
N THR A 139 9.95 -24.32 -17.29
CA THR A 139 10.35 -22.93 -17.33
C THR A 139 11.78 -22.91 -16.83
N GLU A 140 12.72 -22.70 -17.73
CA GLU A 140 14.13 -22.50 -17.36
C GLU A 140 14.19 -21.24 -16.49
N ILE A 141 14.63 -21.40 -15.25
CA ILE A 141 14.85 -20.31 -14.31
C ILE A 141 16.36 -20.16 -14.21
N GLU A 142 16.88 -18.97 -14.50
CA GLU A 142 18.29 -18.70 -14.29
C GLU A 142 18.54 -18.43 -12.81
N GLU A 143 19.75 -18.73 -12.31
CA GLU A 143 20.13 -18.42 -10.93
C GLU A 143 19.93 -16.92 -10.60
N LYS A 144 20.21 -16.06 -11.58
CA LYS A 144 19.99 -14.62 -11.48
C LYS A 144 18.52 -14.26 -11.21
N ASP A 145 17.56 -15.00 -11.78
CA ASP A 145 16.14 -14.73 -11.56
C ASP A 145 15.73 -15.04 -10.12
N ILE A 146 16.34 -16.08 -9.52
CA ILE A 146 16.13 -16.44 -8.11
C ILE A 146 16.67 -15.32 -7.21
N TRP A 147 17.89 -14.84 -7.47
CA TRP A 147 18.47 -13.74 -6.70
C TRP A 147 17.66 -12.45 -6.81
N ASN A 148 17.22 -12.08 -8.02
CA ASN A 148 16.38 -10.89 -8.22
C ASN A 148 15.05 -11.02 -7.46
N THR A 149 14.41 -12.19 -7.53
CA THR A 149 13.19 -12.47 -6.75
C THR A 149 13.44 -12.37 -5.25
N PHE A 150 14.56 -12.91 -4.75
CA PHE A 150 14.92 -12.85 -3.34
C PHE A 150 15.11 -11.41 -2.85
N PHE A 151 15.91 -10.61 -3.56
CA PHE A 151 16.16 -9.21 -3.17
C PHE A 151 14.90 -8.35 -3.27
N ASP A 152 14.06 -8.56 -4.29
CA ASP A 152 12.75 -7.89 -4.39
C ASP A 152 11.89 -8.17 -3.16
N LEU A 153 11.82 -9.44 -2.72
CA LEU A 153 11.02 -9.84 -1.56
C LEU A 153 11.58 -9.26 -0.26
N LEU A 154 12.90 -9.32 -0.08
CA LEU A 154 13.55 -8.80 1.13
C LEU A 154 13.38 -7.29 1.24
N GLY A 155 13.62 -6.55 0.15
CA GLY A 155 13.50 -5.10 0.13
C GLY A 155 12.05 -4.64 0.33
N ALA A 156 11.11 -5.20 -0.43
CA ALA A 156 9.70 -4.82 -0.33
C ALA A 156 9.07 -5.19 1.01
N GLY A 157 9.40 -6.36 1.57
CA GLY A 157 8.87 -6.84 2.84
C GLY A 157 9.43 -6.07 4.05
N SER A 158 10.71 -5.71 4.04
CA SER A 158 11.34 -5.05 5.20
C SER A 158 10.84 -3.62 5.40
N ASP A 159 10.93 -2.79 4.35
CA ASP A 159 10.70 -1.36 4.49
C ASP A 159 9.21 -1.02 4.74
N THR A 160 8.29 -1.74 4.10
CA THR A 160 6.84 -1.50 4.25
C THR A 160 6.31 -1.94 5.62
N SER A 161 6.69 -3.13 6.10
CA SER A 161 6.31 -3.62 7.43
C SER A 161 6.89 -2.74 8.53
N ALA A 162 8.19 -2.39 8.45
CA ALA A 162 8.85 -1.55 9.44
C ALA A 162 8.19 -0.17 9.56
N ASN A 163 7.91 0.50 8.44
CA ASN A 163 7.24 1.80 8.46
C ASN A 163 5.81 1.73 9.00
N THR A 164 5.07 0.66 8.68
CA THR A 164 3.74 0.43 9.25
C THR A 164 3.81 0.31 10.78
N LEU A 165 4.79 -0.44 11.30
CA LEU A 165 5.00 -0.57 12.75
C LEU A 165 5.43 0.75 13.39
N LEU A 166 6.33 1.51 12.77
CA LEU A 166 6.74 2.83 13.27
C LEU A 166 5.57 3.81 13.35
N TRP A 167 4.75 3.89 12.30
CA TRP A 167 3.50 4.65 12.36
C TRP A 167 2.58 4.13 13.45
N GLY A 168 2.45 2.80 13.60
CA GLY A 168 1.67 2.18 14.66
C GLY A 168 2.12 2.60 16.06
N VAL A 169 3.43 2.64 16.31
CA VAL A 169 3.99 3.15 17.57
C VAL A 169 3.62 4.62 17.79
N MET A 170 3.75 5.47 16.76
CA MET A 170 3.39 6.88 16.86
C MET A 170 1.90 7.08 17.16
N TYR A 171 1.01 6.35 16.46
CA TYR A 171 -0.43 6.41 16.72
C TYR A 171 -0.78 5.93 18.13
N MET A 172 -0.17 4.83 18.60
CA MET A 172 -0.40 4.37 19.97
C MET A 172 0.11 5.35 21.03
N CYS A 173 1.21 6.05 20.79
CA CYS A 173 1.68 7.11 21.70
C CYS A 173 0.70 8.27 21.82
N GLY A 174 0.07 8.66 20.71
CA GLY A 174 -0.95 9.72 20.70
C GLY A 174 -2.34 9.27 21.13
N HIS A 175 -2.55 7.96 21.28
CA HIS A 175 -3.81 7.35 21.68
C HIS A 175 -3.60 6.28 22.77
N PRO A 176 -3.16 6.67 23.98
CA PRO A 176 -2.92 5.73 25.08
C PRO A 176 -4.18 4.93 25.46
N GLU A 177 -5.37 5.46 25.24
CA GLU A 177 -6.64 4.76 25.44
C GLU A 177 -6.78 3.49 24.60
N TYR A 178 -6.22 3.47 23.38
CA TYR A 178 -6.23 2.26 22.56
C TYR A 178 -5.20 1.25 23.05
N GLN A 179 -4.06 1.67 23.61
CA GLN A 179 -3.10 0.73 24.19
C GLN A 179 -3.72 -0.06 25.34
N GLU A 180 -4.45 0.60 26.24
CA GLU A 180 -5.10 -0.09 27.36
C GLU A 180 -6.20 -1.05 26.88
N ARG A 181 -7.03 -0.62 25.92
CA ARG A 181 -8.10 -1.48 25.37
C ARG A 181 -7.56 -2.68 24.58
N ILE A 182 -6.47 -2.50 23.83
CA ILE A 182 -5.77 -3.59 23.13
C ILE A 182 -5.24 -4.59 24.15
N VAL A 183 -4.64 -4.12 25.25
CA VAL A 183 -4.14 -4.98 26.31
C VAL A 183 -5.26 -5.76 26.99
N GLU A 184 -6.40 -5.12 27.27
CA GLU A 184 -7.58 -5.79 27.83
C GLU A 184 -8.14 -6.85 26.88
N GLU A 185 -8.18 -6.57 25.58
CA GLU A 185 -8.56 -7.59 24.58
C GLU A 185 -7.57 -8.76 24.58
N LEU A 186 -6.27 -8.47 24.50
CA LEU A 186 -5.23 -9.50 24.41
C LEU A 186 -5.14 -10.37 25.67
N ALA A 187 -5.43 -9.83 26.85
CA ALA A 187 -5.49 -10.59 28.10
C ALA A 187 -6.56 -11.69 28.07
N ASN A 188 -7.67 -11.47 27.35
CA ASN A 188 -8.73 -12.48 27.18
C ASN A 188 -8.42 -13.52 26.09
N VAL A 189 -7.43 -13.23 25.22
CA VAL A 189 -7.13 -14.04 24.04
C VAL A 189 -5.89 -14.92 24.23
N CYS A 190 -4.89 -14.39 24.94
CA CYS A 190 -3.56 -14.97 25.08
C CYS A 190 -3.14 -14.94 26.56
N PRO A 191 -2.87 -16.11 27.19
CA PRO A 191 -2.40 -16.16 28.57
C PRO A 191 -1.18 -15.27 28.83
N ALA A 192 -1.05 -14.81 30.07
CA ALA A 192 0.05 -13.97 30.55
C ALA A 192 1.45 -14.47 30.13
N SER A 193 1.70 -15.77 30.30
CA SER A 193 2.97 -16.45 30.03
C SER A 193 3.29 -16.66 28.56
N GLU A 194 2.31 -16.49 27.67
CA GLU A 194 2.44 -16.83 26.25
C GLU A 194 2.68 -15.62 25.35
N ILE A 195 3.16 -15.90 24.14
CA ILE A 195 3.36 -14.94 23.07
C ILE A 195 2.11 -14.95 22.19
N VAL A 196 1.65 -13.77 21.75
CA VAL A 196 0.53 -13.68 20.80
C VAL A 196 0.98 -14.23 19.45
N THR A 197 0.26 -15.22 18.93
CA THR A 197 0.54 -15.90 17.65
C THR A 197 -0.50 -15.55 16.57
N ALA A 198 -0.21 -15.92 15.32
CA ALA A 198 -1.03 -15.55 14.15
C ALA A 198 -2.49 -16.05 14.22
N ASP A 199 -2.70 -17.26 14.76
CA ASP A 199 -4.02 -17.91 14.89
C ASP A 199 -4.95 -17.16 15.85
N MET A 200 -4.38 -16.35 16.75
CA MET A 200 -5.13 -15.56 17.72
C MET A 200 -5.78 -14.31 17.08
N LYS A 201 -5.38 -13.91 15.87
CA LYS A 201 -5.86 -12.70 15.19
C LYS A 201 -7.38 -12.61 15.09
N ALA A 202 -8.05 -13.72 14.80
CA ALA A 202 -9.51 -13.73 14.67
C ALA A 202 -10.24 -13.46 16.00
N ARG A 203 -9.58 -13.70 17.14
CA ARG A 203 -10.11 -13.46 18.49
C ARG A 203 -9.72 -12.08 19.05
N ALA A 204 -8.91 -11.31 18.34
CA ALA A 204 -8.46 -9.96 18.73
C ALA A 204 -8.89 -8.89 17.69
N PRO A 205 -10.20 -8.72 17.46
CA PRO A 205 -10.73 -7.84 16.42
C PRO A 205 -10.34 -6.37 16.61
N LEU A 206 -10.31 -5.81 17.82
CA LEU A 206 -9.92 -4.43 18.08
C LEU A 206 -8.45 -4.20 17.75
N THR A 207 -7.57 -5.13 18.15
CA THR A 207 -6.13 -5.07 17.86
C THR A 207 -5.89 -5.11 16.36
N TYR A 208 -6.56 -6.01 15.65
CA TYR A 208 -6.44 -6.07 14.19
C TYR A 208 -7.06 -4.84 13.51
N ALA A 209 -8.17 -4.32 14.01
CA ALA A 209 -8.78 -3.08 13.55
C ALA A 209 -7.85 -1.87 13.75
N ALA A 210 -7.08 -1.82 14.83
CA ALA A 210 -6.09 -0.77 15.07
C ALA A 210 -4.97 -0.82 14.01
N ILE A 211 -4.49 -2.01 13.65
CA ILE A 211 -3.50 -2.18 12.58
C ILE A 211 -4.07 -1.75 11.22
N LEU A 212 -5.33 -2.10 10.92
CA LEU A 212 -6.01 -1.65 9.70
C LEU A 212 -6.13 -0.12 9.64
N GLU A 213 -6.46 0.53 10.77
CA GLU A 213 -6.54 1.99 10.85
C GLU A 213 -5.17 2.66 10.76
N VAL A 214 -4.11 2.06 11.31
CA VAL A 214 -2.73 2.52 11.09
C VAL A 214 -2.40 2.51 9.60
N MET A 215 -2.68 1.41 8.89
CA MET A 215 -2.43 1.32 7.45
C MET A 215 -3.24 2.35 6.65
N ARG A 216 -4.49 2.62 7.03
CA ARG A 216 -5.32 3.66 6.40
C ARG A 216 -4.72 5.05 6.62
N CYS A 217 -4.46 5.41 7.87
CA CYS A 217 -4.00 6.74 8.23
C CYS A 217 -2.57 7.03 7.72
N ALA A 218 -1.68 6.04 7.78
CA ALA A 218 -0.31 6.18 7.31
C ALA A 218 -0.21 6.15 5.78
N THR A 219 -1.04 5.34 5.11
CA THR A 219 -0.99 5.12 3.65
C THR A 219 0.44 4.90 3.15
N ILE A 220 1.01 3.74 3.45
CA ILE A 220 2.45 3.48 3.29
C ILE A 220 2.96 3.67 1.85
N VAL A 221 2.13 3.42 0.82
CA VAL A 221 2.50 3.64 -0.58
C VAL A 221 1.48 4.61 -1.23
N PRO A 222 1.57 5.93 -0.97
CA PRO A 222 0.49 6.87 -1.27
C PRO A 222 -0.02 6.90 -2.72
N LEU A 223 0.86 6.66 -3.69
CA LEU A 223 0.55 6.68 -5.13
C LEU A 223 0.56 5.28 -5.77
N GLY A 224 0.62 4.23 -4.94
CA GLY A 224 0.73 2.85 -5.36
C GLY A 224 1.99 2.58 -6.19
N VAL A 225 2.11 1.34 -6.70
CA VAL A 225 3.16 0.99 -7.66
C VAL A 225 2.62 1.22 -9.08
N PRO A 226 3.31 2.03 -9.92
CA PRO A 226 2.85 2.35 -11.27
C PRO A 226 2.54 1.12 -12.12
N ARG A 227 1.53 1.24 -12.99
CA ARG A 227 1.21 0.25 -14.02
C ARG A 227 1.16 0.92 -15.38
N VAL A 228 1.13 0.13 -16.44
CA VAL A 228 0.95 0.59 -17.81
C VAL A 228 -0.17 -0.18 -18.49
N THR A 229 -0.88 0.45 -19.42
CA THR A 229 -1.91 -0.21 -20.21
C THR A 229 -1.29 -1.20 -21.20
N ALA A 230 -1.71 -2.46 -21.17
CA ALA A 230 -1.20 -3.51 -22.05
C ALA A 230 -1.63 -3.33 -23.53
N ARG A 231 -2.72 -2.59 -23.76
CA ARG A 231 -3.31 -2.27 -25.07
C ARG A 231 -4.14 -1.00 -24.97
N ASP A 232 -4.50 -0.44 -26.12
CA ASP A 232 -5.49 0.63 -26.21
C ASP A 232 -6.79 0.20 -25.52
N THR A 233 -7.36 1.07 -24.70
CA THR A 233 -8.56 0.78 -23.92
C THR A 233 -9.40 2.01 -23.66
N ARG A 234 -10.62 1.79 -23.17
CA ARG A 234 -11.51 2.85 -22.70
C ARG A 234 -11.83 2.65 -21.22
N ILE A 235 -11.72 3.72 -20.43
CA ILE A 235 -11.98 3.69 -19.00
C ILE A 235 -12.65 4.99 -18.57
N CYS A 236 -13.74 4.89 -17.80
CA CYS A 236 -14.50 6.05 -17.31
C CYS A 236 -14.86 7.09 -18.40
N GLY A 237 -15.09 6.63 -19.63
CA GLY A 237 -15.42 7.49 -20.77
C GLY A 237 -14.22 7.97 -21.61
N TYR A 238 -12.99 7.80 -21.13
CA TYR A 238 -11.75 8.27 -21.75
C TYR A 238 -11.01 7.17 -22.52
N ASP A 239 -10.33 7.55 -23.61
CA ASP A 239 -9.50 6.64 -24.41
C ASP A 239 -8.05 6.69 -23.91
N LEU A 240 -7.51 5.54 -23.50
CA LEU A 240 -6.13 5.40 -23.06
C LEU A 240 -5.35 4.54 -24.07
N PRO A 241 -4.35 5.11 -24.77
CA PRO A 241 -3.44 4.35 -25.62
C PRO A 241 -2.67 3.29 -24.83
N LYS A 242 -2.19 2.25 -25.51
CA LYS A 242 -1.22 1.28 -24.98
C LYS A 242 0.02 1.99 -24.45
N GLY A 243 0.55 1.50 -23.32
CA GLY A 243 1.73 2.05 -22.68
C GLY A 243 1.47 3.29 -21.82
N THR A 244 0.21 3.73 -21.68
CA THR A 244 -0.15 4.83 -20.78
C THR A 244 0.11 4.40 -19.34
N GLU A 245 0.90 5.19 -18.62
CA GLU A 245 1.18 4.95 -17.20
C GLU A 245 -0.04 5.31 -16.35
N VAL A 246 -0.36 4.46 -15.38
CA VAL A 246 -1.48 4.65 -14.46
C VAL A 246 -1.09 4.47 -13.00
N TRP A 247 -1.58 5.36 -12.13
CA TRP A 247 -1.34 5.35 -10.69
C TRP A 247 -2.62 5.13 -9.89
N LEU A 248 -2.49 4.39 -8.80
CA LEU A 248 -3.53 4.22 -7.80
C LEU A 248 -3.24 5.18 -6.66
N ASN A 249 -4.02 6.26 -6.53
CA ASN A 249 -3.83 7.19 -5.43
C ASN A 249 -4.49 6.63 -4.16
N GLU A 250 -3.76 5.76 -3.47
CA GLU A 250 -4.18 5.16 -2.20
C GLU A 250 -4.46 6.23 -1.15
N TYR A 251 -3.68 7.33 -1.14
CA TYR A 251 -3.88 8.42 -0.19
C TYR A 251 -5.23 9.10 -0.37
N ALA A 252 -5.61 9.41 -1.61
CA ALA A 252 -6.92 9.99 -1.91
C ALA A 252 -8.05 9.04 -1.48
N ILE A 253 -7.92 7.74 -1.77
CA ILE A 253 -8.94 6.74 -1.41
C ILE A 253 -9.04 6.57 0.10
N HIS A 254 -7.93 6.52 0.83
CA HIS A 254 -7.90 6.36 2.29
C HIS A 254 -8.40 7.60 3.04
N ASN A 255 -8.43 8.76 2.38
CA ASN A 255 -8.90 10.04 2.93
C ASN A 255 -10.19 10.55 2.27
N ASP A 256 -10.85 9.75 1.43
CA ASP A 256 -12.12 10.13 0.80
C ASP A 256 -13.23 10.21 1.85
N VAL A 257 -13.76 11.41 2.06
CA VAL A 257 -14.84 11.71 3.02
C VAL A 257 -16.15 10.98 2.70
N ASN A 258 -16.34 10.54 1.45
CA ASN A 258 -17.51 9.74 1.06
C ASN A 258 -17.34 8.25 1.40
N LEU A 259 -16.11 7.81 1.65
CA LEU A 259 -15.77 6.42 1.95
C LEU A 259 -15.49 6.21 3.45
N TRP A 260 -14.85 7.20 4.07
CA TRP A 260 -14.40 7.19 5.46
C TRP A 260 -14.97 8.40 6.20
N GLU A 261 -15.84 8.14 7.17
CA GLU A 261 -16.39 9.18 8.05
C GLU A 261 -15.27 9.79 8.92
N GLU A 262 -15.09 11.11 8.91
CA GLU A 262 -14.01 11.80 9.66
C GLU A 262 -12.62 11.18 9.41
N PRO A 263 -12.13 11.19 8.15
CA PRO A 263 -10.93 10.45 7.76
C PRO A 263 -9.66 10.92 8.47
N ASN A 264 -9.66 12.13 9.03
CA ASN A 264 -8.58 12.73 9.80
C ASN A 264 -8.46 12.21 11.24
N LEU A 265 -9.47 11.49 11.74
CA LEU A 265 -9.46 10.86 13.07
C LEU A 265 -9.00 9.41 12.99
N PHE A 266 -8.12 9.02 13.92
CA PHE A 266 -7.73 7.64 14.14
C PHE A 266 -8.82 6.94 14.97
N ARG A 267 -9.59 6.06 14.31
CA ARG A 267 -10.70 5.32 14.92
C ARG A 267 -10.66 3.87 14.44
N PRO A 268 -10.09 2.92 15.19
CA PRO A 268 -10.14 1.49 14.84
C PRO A 268 -11.58 0.95 14.64
N GLU A 269 -12.57 1.50 15.34
CA GLU A 269 -13.95 1.00 15.37
C GLU A 269 -14.64 1.00 14.01
N ARG A 270 -14.21 1.83 13.04
CA ARG A 270 -14.76 1.79 11.66
C ARG A 270 -14.51 0.47 10.94
N PHE A 271 -13.58 -0.35 11.42
CA PHE A 271 -13.36 -1.70 10.90
C PHE A 271 -14.14 -2.78 11.67
N LEU A 272 -14.84 -2.44 12.76
CA LEU A 272 -15.56 -3.38 13.61
C LEU A 272 -17.05 -3.41 13.27
N ASN A 273 -17.67 -4.58 13.42
CA ASN A 273 -19.13 -4.69 13.37
C ASN A 273 -19.78 -4.05 14.62
N ALA A 274 -21.11 -3.97 14.65
CA ALA A 274 -21.85 -3.37 15.76
C ALA A 274 -21.56 -4.05 17.11
N SER A 275 -21.39 -5.38 17.13
CA SER A 275 -21.06 -6.17 18.33
C SER A 275 -19.60 -6.06 18.78
N ARG A 276 -18.73 -5.46 17.95
CA ARG A 276 -17.28 -5.32 18.15
C ARG A 276 -16.52 -6.64 18.30
N ASP A 277 -17.05 -7.72 17.75
CA ASP A 277 -16.46 -9.07 17.83
C ASP A 277 -15.75 -9.52 16.54
N SER A 278 -15.90 -8.77 15.45
CA SER A 278 -15.35 -9.15 14.14
C SER A 278 -15.11 -7.96 13.22
N ILE A 279 -14.24 -8.18 12.22
CA ILE A 279 -13.92 -7.18 11.20
C ILE A 279 -15.00 -7.10 10.14
N LEU A 280 -15.44 -5.89 9.81
CA LEU A 280 -16.29 -5.61 8.66
C LEU A 280 -15.54 -5.87 7.35
N THR A 281 -15.89 -6.97 6.68
CA THR A 281 -15.27 -7.35 5.39
C THR A 281 -15.40 -6.25 4.34
N GLU A 282 -16.52 -5.53 4.31
CA GLU A 282 -16.73 -4.39 3.41
C GLU A 282 -15.68 -3.29 3.62
N LYS A 283 -15.51 -2.82 4.86
CA LYS A 283 -14.54 -1.78 5.22
C LYS A 283 -13.10 -2.22 4.99
N ARG A 284 -12.80 -3.49 5.28
CA ARG A 284 -11.49 -4.08 4.93
C ARG A 284 -11.23 -4.10 3.42
N ASN A 285 -12.25 -4.32 2.59
CA ASN A 285 -12.11 -4.31 1.13
C ASN A 285 -12.02 -2.89 0.55
N GLN A 286 -12.51 -1.89 1.27
CA GLN A 286 -12.36 -0.47 0.92
C GLN A 286 -10.94 0.05 1.22
N LEU A 287 -10.21 -0.59 2.15
CA LEU A 287 -8.79 -0.32 2.43
C LEU A 287 -7.90 -0.92 1.34
N VAL A 288 -7.25 -0.07 0.55
CA VAL A 288 -6.42 -0.47 -0.59
C VAL A 288 -4.92 -0.46 -0.31
N ALA A 289 -4.51 -0.57 0.95
CA ALA A 289 -3.10 -0.54 1.41
C ALA A 289 -2.17 -1.61 0.79
N PHE A 290 -2.73 -2.59 0.08
CA PHE A 290 -1.99 -3.63 -0.62
C PHE A 290 -2.19 -3.57 -2.15
N GLY A 291 -2.76 -2.47 -2.66
CA GLY A 291 -3.22 -2.33 -4.04
C GLY A 291 -4.43 -3.20 -4.39
N LEU A 292 -4.76 -3.23 -5.69
CA LEU A 292 -5.97 -3.89 -6.22
C LEU A 292 -5.69 -4.88 -7.37
N GLY A 293 -6.56 -5.86 -7.54
CA GLY A 293 -6.59 -6.72 -8.74
C GLY A 293 -5.41 -7.68 -8.89
N ARG A 294 -5.04 -8.00 -10.15
CA ARG A 294 -4.05 -9.06 -10.47
C ARG A 294 -2.67 -8.86 -9.85
N ARG A 295 -2.26 -7.60 -9.65
CA ARG A 295 -0.97 -7.22 -9.03
C ARG A 295 -1.13 -6.77 -7.57
N ILE A 296 -2.17 -7.21 -6.87
CA ILE A 296 -2.27 -7.01 -5.41
C ILE A 296 -0.99 -7.53 -4.72
N CYS A 297 -0.57 -6.89 -3.63
CA CYS A 297 0.68 -7.22 -2.92
C CYS A 297 0.84 -8.73 -2.72
N VAL A 298 2.00 -9.26 -3.15
CA VAL A 298 2.33 -10.68 -3.02
C VAL A 298 2.53 -11.08 -1.55
N GLY A 299 3.00 -10.14 -0.73
CA GLY A 299 3.28 -10.33 0.69
C GLY A 299 2.10 -10.03 1.61
N LYS A 300 0.89 -9.71 1.09
CA LYS A 300 -0.25 -9.24 1.91
C LYS A 300 -0.51 -10.13 3.14
N LYS A 301 -0.59 -11.45 2.94
CA LYS A 301 -0.86 -12.38 4.03
C LYS A 301 0.25 -12.40 5.08
N LEU A 302 1.51 -12.47 4.62
CA LEU A 302 2.67 -12.48 5.50
C LEU A 302 2.77 -11.19 6.31
N ALA A 303 2.59 -10.03 5.66
CA ALA A 303 2.57 -8.73 6.32
C ALA A 303 1.44 -8.64 7.37
N GLU A 304 0.22 -9.09 7.06
CA GLU A 304 -0.86 -9.11 8.05
C GLU A 304 -0.56 -9.98 9.27
N VAL A 305 0.19 -11.08 9.10
CA VAL A 305 0.64 -11.95 10.20
C VAL A 305 1.75 -11.26 11.00
N GLU A 306 2.79 -10.78 10.33
CA GLU A 306 3.94 -10.10 10.93
C GLU A 306 3.50 -8.88 11.75
N LEU A 307 2.71 -7.98 11.14
CA LEU A 307 2.20 -6.79 11.79
C LEU A 307 1.37 -7.15 13.02
N PHE A 308 0.50 -8.16 12.92
CA PHE A 308 -0.30 -8.59 14.07
C PHE A 308 0.56 -9.12 15.21
N ILE A 309 1.50 -10.02 14.94
CA ILE A 309 2.37 -10.61 15.97
C ILE A 309 3.23 -9.53 16.63
N VAL A 310 3.92 -8.71 15.85
CA VAL A 310 4.87 -7.71 16.38
C VAL A 310 4.11 -6.62 17.14
N PHE A 311 3.05 -6.07 16.56
CA PHE A 311 2.25 -5.03 17.19
C PHE A 311 1.61 -5.52 18.50
N SER A 312 0.97 -6.68 18.48
CA SER A 312 0.30 -7.24 19.66
C SER A 312 1.29 -7.51 20.80
N ASN A 313 2.43 -8.14 20.51
CA ASN A 313 3.41 -8.48 21.55
C ASN A 313 4.15 -7.24 22.08
N LEU A 314 4.36 -6.21 21.25
CA LEU A 314 4.93 -4.94 21.71
C LEU A 314 4.02 -4.30 22.77
N PHE A 315 2.75 -4.09 22.44
CA PHE A 315 1.81 -3.39 23.35
C PHE A 315 1.31 -4.26 24.51
N LYS A 316 1.28 -5.58 24.35
CA LYS A 316 1.05 -6.52 25.47
C LYS A 316 2.14 -6.38 26.53
N ARG A 317 3.40 -6.15 26.13
CA ARG A 317 4.55 -6.13 27.07
C ARG A 317 4.94 -4.74 27.56
N TYR A 318 4.69 -3.71 26.77
CA TYR A 318 5.14 -2.36 27.03
C TYR A 318 4.01 -1.35 26.90
N ARG A 319 3.98 -0.39 27.80
CA ARG A 319 3.30 0.89 27.60
C ARG A 319 4.29 1.81 26.89
N VAL A 320 3.86 2.39 25.77
CA VAL A 320 4.74 3.21 24.93
C VAL A 320 4.21 4.64 24.91
N ARG A 321 5.07 5.62 25.15
CA ARG A 321 4.71 7.05 25.11
C ARG A 321 5.80 7.86 24.45
N PHE A 322 5.46 9.05 23.96
CA PHE A 322 6.47 10.00 23.51
C PHE A 322 7.43 10.34 24.66
N ALA A 323 8.72 10.47 24.31
CA ALA A 323 9.73 10.88 25.28
C ALA A 323 9.53 12.34 25.71
N GLU A 324 9.15 13.19 24.75
CA GLU A 324 8.81 14.59 25.02
C GLU A 324 7.39 14.71 25.58
N PRO A 325 7.21 15.39 26.73
CA PRO A 325 5.89 15.63 27.30
C PRO A 325 4.97 16.37 26.33
N ASN A 326 3.70 15.96 26.27
CA ASN A 326 2.66 16.59 25.44
C ASN A 326 2.91 16.60 23.92
N GLN A 327 3.90 15.84 23.42
CA GLN A 327 4.09 15.64 21.99
C GLN A 327 2.83 15.04 21.36
N LYS A 328 2.38 15.62 20.24
CA LYS A 328 1.27 15.12 19.43
C LYS A 328 1.79 14.31 18.25
N ILE A 329 0.91 13.50 17.66
CA ILE A 329 1.19 12.77 16.42
C ILE A 329 1.53 13.78 15.31
N ASP A 330 2.69 13.61 14.68
CA ASP A 330 3.02 14.31 13.43
C ASP A 330 2.46 13.50 12.26
N LYS A 331 1.38 14.00 11.66
CA LYS A 331 0.72 13.35 10.52
C LYS A 331 1.47 13.57 9.19
N VAL A 332 2.49 14.43 9.19
CA VAL A 332 3.33 14.70 8.03
C VAL A 332 4.58 13.83 8.11
N GLY A 333 4.66 12.87 7.22
CA GLY A 333 5.79 11.98 7.02
C GLY A 333 6.77 12.52 5.98
N ILE A 334 7.78 11.71 5.71
CA ILE A 334 8.75 11.92 4.64
C ILE A 334 8.30 11.06 3.46
N PHE A 335 8.03 11.68 2.32
CA PHE A 335 7.62 10.97 1.12
C PHE A 335 8.82 10.40 0.36
N GLY A 336 8.79 9.09 0.15
CA GLY A 336 9.63 8.37 -0.81
C GLY A 336 8.77 7.43 -1.67
N LEU A 337 9.31 6.27 -2.02
CA LEU A 337 8.47 5.17 -2.54
C LEU A 337 7.46 4.73 -1.48
N THR A 338 7.92 4.66 -0.24
CA THR A 338 7.14 4.45 0.97
C THR A 338 7.02 5.76 1.76
N TYR A 339 6.03 5.86 2.65
CA TYR A 339 5.77 7.03 3.48
C TYR A 339 6.21 6.78 4.92
N PHE A 340 7.25 7.49 5.35
CA PHE A 340 7.92 7.28 6.62
C PHE A 340 7.43 8.30 7.65
N PRO A 341 7.26 7.93 8.93
CA PRO A 341 7.13 8.95 9.97
C PRO A 341 8.46 9.71 10.10
N LYS A 342 8.40 11.02 10.41
CA LYS A 342 9.61 11.75 10.81
C LYS A 342 10.21 11.13 12.08
N PRO A 343 11.53 11.21 12.29
CA PRO A 343 12.16 10.67 13.49
C PRO A 343 11.49 11.16 14.79
N PHE A 344 11.16 10.25 15.69
CA PHE A 344 10.56 10.53 16.99
C PHE A 344 11.18 9.65 18.07
N LYS A 345 11.13 10.10 19.33
CA LYS A 345 11.66 9.35 20.48
C LYS A 345 10.51 8.87 21.34
N VAL A 346 10.62 7.64 21.83
CA VAL A 346 9.63 7.02 22.71
C VAL A 346 10.30 6.42 23.94
N ILE A 347 9.52 6.28 25.00
CA ILE A 347 9.88 5.54 26.21
C ILE A 347 9.03 4.27 26.23
N LEU A 348 9.68 3.12 26.40
CA LEU A 348 9.05 1.81 26.55
C LEU A 348 9.09 1.44 28.04
N GLU A 349 7.93 1.44 28.68
CA GLU A 349 7.78 1.06 30.08
C GLU A 349 7.21 -0.35 30.13
N LYS A 350 7.94 -1.30 30.73
CA LYS A 350 7.45 -2.68 30.87
C LYS A 350 6.17 -2.66 31.71
N ARG A 351 5.11 -3.30 31.19
CA ARG A 351 3.84 -3.43 31.92
C ARG A 351 4.01 -4.34 33.12
N THR A 352 3.43 -3.94 34.24
CA THR A 352 3.32 -4.71 35.49
C THR A 352 1.86 -5.00 35.84
N ASP A 353 0.95 -4.80 34.89
CA ASP A 353 -0.49 -4.93 35.08
C ASP A 353 -0.83 -6.36 35.50
N SER A 354 -1.52 -6.54 36.64
CA SER A 354 -1.88 -7.87 37.17
C SER A 354 -2.73 -8.70 36.21
N LYS A 355 -3.54 -8.05 35.36
CA LYS A 355 -4.35 -8.66 34.30
C LYS A 355 -3.52 -9.39 33.22
N LEU A 356 -2.22 -9.12 33.14
CA LEU A 356 -1.27 -9.77 32.22
C LEU A 356 -0.30 -10.71 32.95
N LEU A 357 -0.50 -10.95 34.25
CA LEU A 357 0.37 -11.77 35.11
C LEU A 357 -0.31 -13.05 35.62
N THR A 358 -1.62 -13.17 35.46
CA THR A 358 -2.44 -14.39 35.63
C THR A 358 -2.96 -14.82 34.27
#